data_AF-M1PY78-F1
#
_entry.id   AF-M1PY78-F1
#
_cell.length_a   1.000
_cell.length_b   1.000
_cell.length_c   1.000
_cell.angle_alpha   90.00
_cell.angle_beta   90.00
_cell.angle_gamma   90.00
#
_symmetry.space_group_name_H-M   'P 1'
#
loop_
_entity.id
_entity.type
_entity.pdbx_description
1 polymer ?
#
loop_
_entity_poly.entity_id
_entity_poly.type
_entity_poly.pdbx_seq_one_letter_code
_entity_poly.pdbx_strand_id
1 'polypeptide(L)'
;MECKFRSDLYEGKLHWSNPEQLKRYQDFARENKHPFFVAAGLGGAPSYPEKMFCIPLEEARYPALYPSVFEKFERNPDKNFFWKNGFLK
;
A
#
# COMPACT_ATOMS: atom_id res chain seq x y z
N MET A 1 3.99 -5.87 -6.58
CA MET A 1 3.08 -4.89 -5.93
C MET A 1 1.87 -5.63 -5.40
N GLU A 2 1.20 -5.07 -4.40
CA GLU A 2 -0.07 -5.56 -3.86
C GLU A 2 -1.13 -4.45 -3.95
N CYS A 3 -2.36 -4.80 -4.30
CA CYS A 3 -3.49 -3.86 -4.33
C CYS A 3 -4.53 -4.22 -3.27
N LYS A 4 -4.96 -3.23 -2.48
CA LYS A 4 -5.95 -3.41 -1.40
C LYS A 4 -6.94 -2.27 -1.35
N PHE A 5 -8.13 -2.58 -0.85
CA PHE A 5 -9.17 -1.61 -0.54
C PHE A 5 -9.74 -1.87 0.84
N ARG A 6 -10.05 -0.80 1.58
CA ARG A 6 -10.83 -0.84 2.82
C ARG A 6 -11.85 0.30 2.79
N SER A 7 -13.08 0.04 3.23
CA SER A 7 -14.05 1.13 3.40
C SER A 7 -13.58 2.07 4.51
N ASP A 8 -13.04 1.51 5.60
CA ASP A 8 -12.68 2.25 6.80
C ASP A 8 -11.43 1.70 7.47
N LEU A 9 -10.91 2.46 8.43
CA LEU A 9 -9.86 2.00 9.33
C LEU A 9 -10.46 1.08 10.39
N TYR A 10 -9.75 -0.01 10.71
CA TYR A 10 -10.07 -0.86 11.85
C TYR A 10 -9.12 -0.52 12.99
N GLU A 11 -9.67 -0.23 14.18
CA GLU A 11 -8.88 0.24 15.34
C GLU A 11 -7.93 1.40 15.02
N GLY A 12 -8.38 2.32 14.16
CA GLY A 12 -7.59 3.47 13.72
C GLY A 12 -6.41 3.12 12.79
N LYS A 13 -6.39 1.92 12.22
CA LYS A 13 -5.31 1.44 11.35
C LYS A 13 -5.82 0.93 10.00
N LEU A 14 -4.97 1.04 8.99
CA LEU A 14 -5.15 0.42 7.68
C LEU A 14 -4.60 -1.00 7.72
N HIS A 15 -5.49 -1.98 7.79
CA HIS A 15 -5.15 -3.41 7.73
C HIS A 15 -4.98 -3.86 6.27
N TRP A 16 -3.76 -3.80 5.75
CA TRP A 16 -3.46 -4.08 4.34
C TRP A 16 -3.00 -5.53 4.09
N SER A 17 -2.52 -6.24 5.11
CA SER A 17 -2.01 -7.61 4.99
C SER A 17 -2.30 -8.43 6.25
N ASN A 18 -1.92 -9.71 6.23
CA ASN A 18 -1.65 -10.53 7.40
C ASN A 18 -0.12 -10.81 7.53
N PRO A 19 0.35 -11.38 8.66
CA PRO A 19 1.77 -11.66 8.88
C PRO A 19 2.40 -12.59 7.83
N GLU A 20 1.68 -13.62 7.39
CA GLU A 20 2.17 -14.60 6.42
C GLU A 20 2.38 -13.95 5.04
N GLN A 21 1.40 -13.17 4.58
CA GLN A 21 1.48 -12.41 3.35
C GLN A 21 2.63 -11.40 3.39
N LEU A 22 2.75 -10.65 4.49
CA LEU A 22 3.82 -9.67 4.67
C LEU A 22 5.20 -10.35 4.57
N LYS A 23 5.38 -11.48 5.24
CA LYS A 23 6.63 -12.26 5.18
C LYS A 23 6.96 -12.65 3.74
N ARG A 24 6.00 -13.18 2.98
CA ARG A 24 6.22 -13.54 1.56
C ARG A 24 6.62 -12.33 0.73
N TYR A 25 6.01 -11.17 0.94
CA TYR A 25 6.36 -9.95 0.19
C TYR A 25 7.76 -9.46 0.54
N GLN A 26 8.15 -9.51 1.81
CA GLN A 26 9.50 -9.17 2.27
C GLN A 26 10.55 -10.12 1.70
N ASP A 27 10.28 -11.43 1.73
CA ASP A 27 11.16 -12.44 1.15
C ASP A 27 11.32 -12.22 -0.36
N PHE A 28 10.21 -12.04 -1.08
CA PHE A 28 10.22 -11.73 -2.51
C PHE A 28 11.02 -10.46 -2.84
N ALA A 29 10.77 -9.35 -2.13
CA ALA A 29 11.46 -8.09 -2.40
C ALA A 29 12.97 -8.20 -2.14
N ARG A 30 13.36 -8.91 -1.08
CA ARG A 30 14.76 -9.15 -0.72
C ARG A 30 15.49 -10.01 -1.75
N GLU A 31 14.88 -11.13 -2.15
CA GLU A 31 15.48 -12.07 -3.10
C GLU A 31 15.62 -11.48 -4.49
N ASN A 32 14.59 -10.77 -4.95
CA ASN A 32 14.58 -10.22 -6.29
C ASN A 32 15.27 -8.86 -6.38
N LYS A 33 15.60 -8.20 -5.26
CA LYS A 33 16.16 -6.83 -5.21
C LYS A 33 15.30 -5.82 -5.97
N HIS A 34 13.99 -6.06 -6.03
CA HIS A 34 13.03 -5.17 -6.68
C HIS A 34 12.18 -4.47 -5.62
N PRO A 35 11.92 -3.16 -5.79
CA PRO A 35 11.08 -2.43 -4.87
C PRO A 35 9.64 -2.93 -4.94
N PHE A 36 9.01 -3.06 -3.78
CA PHE A 36 7.64 -3.53 -3.64
C PHE A 36 6.78 -2.41 -3.09
N PHE A 37 5.59 -2.24 -3.66
CA PHE A 37 4.64 -1.20 -3.27
C PHE A 37 3.28 -1.81 -2.95
N VAL A 38 2.60 -1.19 -2.00
CA VAL A 38 1.21 -1.44 -1.62
C VAL A 38 0.37 -0.27 -2.14
N ALA A 39 -0.48 -0.54 -3.13
CA ALA A 39 -1.51 0.39 -3.57
C ALA A 39 -2.77 0.17 -2.72
N ALA A 40 -3.13 1.14 -1.89
CA ALA A 40 -4.25 1.03 -0.96
C ALA A 40 -5.31 2.10 -1.22
N GLY A 41 -6.54 1.71 -1.50
CA GLY A 41 -7.72 2.58 -1.47
C GLY A 41 -8.38 2.58 -0.09
N LEU A 42 -8.85 3.74 0.36
CA LEU A 42 -9.57 3.94 1.61
C LEU A 42 -10.81 4.82 1.40
N GLY A 43 -11.94 4.45 1.98
CA GLY A 43 -13.20 5.19 1.84
C GLY A 43 -13.86 5.01 0.48
N GLY A 44 -15.14 5.39 0.35
CA GLY A 44 -15.88 5.29 -0.91
C GLY A 44 -16.07 3.85 -1.40
N ALA A 45 -15.79 3.59 -2.68
CA ALA A 45 -15.98 2.28 -3.32
C ALA A 45 -14.64 1.73 -3.86
N PRO A 46 -14.49 0.40 -4.03
CA PRO A 46 -13.26 -0.19 -4.57
C PRO A 46 -12.86 0.35 -5.95
N SER A 47 -13.84 0.70 -6.79
CA SER A 47 -13.63 1.30 -8.12
C SER A 47 -13.30 2.79 -8.07
N TYR A 48 -13.68 3.48 -7.00
CA TYR A 48 -13.47 4.92 -6.81
C TYR A 48 -13.30 5.21 -5.31
N PRO A 49 -12.10 4.93 -4.76
CA PRO A 49 -11.86 5.15 -3.35
C PRO A 49 -11.74 6.66 -3.10
N GLU A 50 -12.15 7.11 -1.91
CA GLU A 50 -12.03 8.53 -1.54
C GLU A 50 -10.57 8.97 -1.44
N LYS A 51 -9.71 8.08 -0.93
CA LYS A 51 -8.26 8.28 -0.87
C LYS A 51 -7.53 7.08 -1.44
N MET A 52 -6.40 7.33 -2.10
CA MET A 52 -5.53 6.28 -2.60
C MET A 52 -4.09 6.54 -2.14
N PHE A 53 -3.38 5.49 -1.77
CA PHE A 53 -2.00 5.54 -1.27
C PHE A 53 -1.11 4.59 -2.05
N CYS A 54 0.16 4.96 -2.22
CA CYS A 54 1.19 4.09 -2.80
C CYS A 54 2.36 3.96 -1.84
N ILE A 55 2.27 2.96 -0.96
CA ILE A 55 3.14 2.83 0.20
C ILE A 55 4.30 1.89 -0.16
N PRO A 56 5.57 2.31 -0.04
CA PRO A 56 6.71 1.40 -0.17
C PRO A 56 6.70 0.31 0.91
N LEU A 57 7.11 -0.92 0.57
CA LEU A 57 7.15 -2.03 1.53
C LEU A 57 8.09 -1.74 2.72
N GLU A 58 9.12 -0.94 2.51
CA GLU A 58 10.05 -0.49 3.54
C GLU A 58 9.37 0.34 4.63
N GLU A 59 8.22 0.93 4.33
CA GLU A 59 7.39 1.74 5.24
C GLU A 59 6.21 0.91 5.77
N ALA A 60 5.66 0.01 4.94
CA ALA A 60 4.62 -0.93 5.31
C ALA A 60 5.17 -2.15 6.11
N ARG A 61 5.87 -1.89 7.22
CA ARG A 61 6.58 -2.92 8.00
C ARG A 61 5.69 -3.84 8.83
N TYR A 62 4.42 -3.48 9.01
CA TYR A 62 3.46 -4.21 9.82
C TYR A 62 2.17 -4.45 9.04
N PRO A 63 1.41 -5.54 9.32
CA PRO A 63 0.16 -5.84 8.61
C PRO A 63 -0.94 -4.77 8.74
N ALA A 64 -0.84 -3.95 9.78
CA ALA A 64 -1.73 -2.82 10.06
C ALA A 64 -0.90 -1.54 10.30
N LEU A 65 -1.28 -0.44 9.65
CA LEU A 65 -0.52 0.82 9.67
C LEU A 65 -1.36 1.96 10.25
N TYR A 66 -0.77 2.77 11.11
CA TYR A 66 -1.38 4.04 11.53
C TYR A 66 -1.36 5.05 10.38
N PRO A 67 -2.34 5.98 10.31
CA PRO A 67 -2.37 7.06 9.31
C PRO A 67 -1.05 7.83 9.17
N SER A 68 -0.40 8.13 10.29
CA SER A 68 0.91 8.82 10.32
C SER A 68 2.01 8.12 9.51
N VAL A 69 1.89 6.82 9.23
CA VAL A 69 2.83 6.06 8.40
C VAL A 69 2.51 6.22 6.91
N PHE A 70 1.22 6.18 6.53
CA PHE A 70 0.83 6.04 5.13
C PHE A 70 0.30 7.33 4.47
N GLU A 71 -0.20 8.31 5.22
CA GLU A 71 -0.83 9.52 4.66
C GLU A 71 0.16 10.36 3.83
N LYS A 72 1.46 10.35 4.17
CA LYS A 72 2.51 10.98 3.37
C LYS A 72 2.68 10.38 1.96
N PHE A 73 2.06 9.23 1.69
CA PHE A 73 2.07 8.54 0.40
C PHE A 73 0.73 8.64 -0.35
N GLU A 74 -0.13 9.58 0.03
CA GLU A 74 -1.39 9.84 -0.67
C GLU A 74 -1.15 10.25 -2.12
N ARG A 75 -2.04 9.77 -2.99
CA ARG A 75 -2.02 10.01 -4.42
C ARG A 75 -3.44 10.25 -4.92
N ASN A 76 -3.54 11.01 -5.99
CA ASN A 76 -4.80 11.22 -6.68
C ASN A 76 -5.28 9.90 -7.33
N PRO A 77 -6.47 9.39 -7.01
CA PRO A 77 -7.01 8.12 -7.54
C PRO A 77 -7.28 8.16 -9.05
N ASP A 78 -7.46 9.34 -9.64
CA ASP A 78 -7.72 9.52 -11.09
C ASP A 78 -6.43 9.49 -11.93
N LYS A 79 -5.25 9.43 -11.29
CA LYS A 79 -3.97 9.39 -11.98
C LYS A 79 -3.46 7.95 -12.09
N ASN A 80 -3.14 7.55 -13.31
CA ASN A 80 -2.48 6.27 -13.58
C ASN A 80 -1.14 6.15 -12.83
N PHE A 81 -0.81 4.92 -12.45
CA PHE A 81 0.51 4.57 -11.96
C PHE A 81 1.50 4.43 -13.14
N PHE A 82 2.70 4.99 -12.98
CA PHE A 82 3.77 4.90 -13.97
C PHE A 82 5.01 4.26 -13.35
N TRP A 83 5.44 3.12 -13.89
CA TRP A 83 6.72 2.53 -13.50
C TRP A 83 7.87 3.20 -14.25
N LYS A 84 8.77 3.87 -13.53
CA LYS A 84 9.96 4.48 -14.11
C LYS A 84 11.16 4.33 -13.18
N ASN A 85 12.24 3.75 -13.68
CA ASN A 85 13.53 3.58 -12.98
C ASN A 85 13.39 2.90 -11.60
N GLY A 86 12.52 1.90 -11.47
CA GLY A 86 12.29 1.20 -10.20
C GLY A 86 11.38 1.93 -9.22
N PHE A 87 10.78 3.06 -9.61
CA PHE A 87 9.80 3.74 -8.78
C PHE A 87 8.42 3.70 -9.43
N LEU A 88 7.40 3.41 -8.62
CA LEU A 88 6.01 3.55 -9.01
C LEU A 88 5.59 5.00 -8.73
N LYS A 89 5.36 5.75 -9.79
CA LYS A 89 5.07 7.19 -9.81
C LYS A 89 3.68 7.52 -10.26
#